data_AF-A0A7C3JV66-F1
#
_entry.id   AF-A0A7C3JV66-F1
#
_cell.length_a   1.000
_cell.length_b   1.000
_cell.length_c   1.000
_cell.angle_alpha   90.00
_cell.angle_beta   90.00
_cell.angle_gamma   90.00
#
_symmetry.space_group_name_H-M   'P 1'
#
loop_
_entity.id
_entity.type
_entity.pdbx_description
1 polymer ?
#
loop_
_entity_poly.entity_id
_entity_poly.type
_entity_poly.pdbx_seq_one_letter_code
_entity_poly.pdbx_strand_id
1 'polypeptide(L)'
;MKLSALFGTPRTNVVSSILTFPQIDIEGMARKLRIRERGREQGKRNLPSLDSRELDAVEQEIVNEIESEGGVQYNKYLDHQKTYSDRLNSAGLETLATEIASIAQDAATKFETRTRVGTGDLYAAKREVHETEQELQRFKQRNGLERPAWNQVPRIRIVGVLFLILAFETVLNGAFLSVGNIFGLVGGVSEAIIIAGLNVGIGWIVGWGPLRWICHRNVPLKLAGLSGLLVYLVLGVTFNLGVAHYRVALETEPF
;
A
#
# COMPACT_ATOMS: atom_id res chain seq x y z
N MET A 1 -8.11 33.10 69.86
CA MET A 1 -7.69 33.56 68.53
C MET A 1 -8.94 33.60 67.64
N LYS A 2 -9.44 34.80 67.29
CA LYS A 2 -10.77 34.96 66.64
C LYS A 2 -10.69 34.50 65.18
N LEU A 3 -11.59 33.58 64.79
CA LEU A 3 -11.74 33.04 63.41
C LEU A 3 -12.09 34.10 62.34
N SER A 4 -12.31 35.36 62.72
CA SER A 4 -12.67 36.45 61.81
C SER A 4 -11.53 36.90 60.87
N ALA A 5 -10.30 36.44 61.08
CA ALA A 5 -9.15 36.81 60.24
C ALA A 5 -8.98 35.94 58.98
N LEU A 6 -9.67 34.79 58.89
CA LEU A 6 -9.54 33.84 57.77
C LEU A 6 -10.46 34.13 56.58
N PHE A 7 -11.47 34.98 56.75
CA PHE A 7 -12.45 35.35 55.70
C PHE A 7 -12.34 36.81 55.26
N GLY A 8 -11.18 37.45 55.48
CA GLY A 8 -10.90 38.75 54.89
C GLY A 8 -10.71 38.61 53.39
N THR A 9 -11.80 38.62 52.61
CA THR A 9 -11.72 38.83 51.16
C THR A 9 -10.77 40.00 50.89
N PRO A 10 -9.79 39.86 49.97
CA PRO A 10 -8.93 40.97 49.61
C PRO A 10 -9.83 42.16 49.29
N ARG A 11 -9.62 43.28 49.99
CA ARG A 11 -10.47 44.47 49.88
C ARG A 11 -10.21 45.10 48.52
N THR A 12 -10.91 44.62 47.50
CA THR A 12 -10.91 45.22 46.17
C THR A 12 -11.71 46.52 46.22
N ASN A 13 -11.25 47.55 45.53
CA ASN A 13 -11.96 48.83 45.43
C ASN A 13 -13.13 48.78 44.43
N VAL A 14 -13.48 47.60 43.95
CA VAL A 14 -14.49 47.37 42.92
C VAL A 14 -15.46 46.28 43.38
N VAL A 15 -16.71 46.44 42.98
CA VAL A 15 -17.79 45.47 43.21
C VAL A 15 -17.52 44.23 42.34
N SER A 16 -17.68 43.04 42.92
CA SER A 16 -17.63 41.81 42.14
C SER A 16 -18.67 41.86 41.03
N SER A 17 -18.21 41.80 39.79
CA SER A 17 -19.05 41.96 38.61
C SER A 17 -18.61 41.03 37.50
N ILE A 18 -19.57 40.60 36.69
CA ILE A 18 -19.34 39.92 35.40
C ILE A 18 -19.07 40.91 34.27
N LEU A 19 -19.22 42.21 34.53
CA LEU A 19 -18.98 43.27 33.56
C LEU A 19 -17.47 43.50 33.40
N THR A 20 -17.05 43.84 32.18
CA THR A 20 -15.65 44.16 31.83
C THR A 20 -15.13 45.36 32.64
N PHE A 21 -16.01 46.28 33.02
CA PHE A 21 -15.73 47.39 33.92
C PHE A 21 -16.58 47.25 35.19
N PRO A 22 -16.03 46.68 36.28
CA PRO A 22 -16.75 46.60 37.53
C PRO A 22 -16.93 48.01 38.11
N GLN A 23 -18.09 48.24 38.74
CA GLN A 23 -18.34 49.51 39.41
C GLN A 23 -17.41 49.65 40.62
N ILE A 24 -17.01 50.89 40.93
CA ILE A 24 -16.23 51.18 42.14
C ILE A 24 -17.08 50.83 43.36
N ASP A 25 -16.53 50.05 44.29
CA ASP A 25 -17.17 49.78 45.58
C ASP A 25 -17.00 51.00 46.48
N ILE A 26 -17.91 51.96 46.35
CA ILE A 26 -17.91 53.21 47.10
C ILE A 26 -17.91 52.93 48.61
N GLU A 27 -18.68 51.94 49.07
CA GLU A 27 -18.72 51.61 50.49
C GLU A 27 -17.45 50.91 50.98
N GLY A 28 -16.92 49.98 50.19
CA GLY A 28 -15.65 49.29 50.46
C GLY A 28 -14.49 50.28 50.54
N MET A 29 -14.42 51.20 49.58
CA MET A 29 -13.42 52.27 49.55
C MET A 29 -13.60 53.24 50.72
N ALA A 30 -14.83 53.64 51.06
CA ALA A 30 -15.11 54.48 52.22
C ALA A 30 -14.72 53.83 53.55
N ARG A 31 -14.90 52.50 53.67
CA ARG A 31 -14.44 51.70 54.82
C ARG A 31 -12.91 51.56 54.83
N LYS A 32 -12.27 51.36 53.67
CA LYS A 32 -10.81 51.23 53.52
C LYS A 32 -10.09 52.51 53.91
N LEU A 33 -10.56 53.65 53.41
CA LEU A 33 -10.01 54.98 53.69
C LEU A 33 -10.48 55.58 55.02
N ARG A 34 -11.37 54.88 55.75
CA ARG A 34 -11.97 55.30 57.02
C ARG A 34 -12.59 56.70 56.97
N ILE A 35 -13.25 57.02 55.86
CA ILE A 35 -13.73 58.39 55.55
C ILE A 35 -14.65 58.92 56.65
N ARG A 36 -15.56 58.09 57.18
CA ARG A 36 -16.52 58.51 58.24
C ARG A 36 -15.84 58.81 59.57
N GLU A 37 -14.79 58.07 59.91
CA GLU A 37 -14.03 58.26 61.16
C GLU A 37 -13.17 59.52 61.05
N ARG A 38 -12.40 59.64 59.95
CA ARG A 38 -11.57 60.80 59.63
C ARG A 38 -12.39 62.07 59.51
N GLY A 39 -13.55 62.02 58.84
CA GLY A 39 -14.46 63.17 58.75
C GLY A 39 -14.99 63.63 60.10
N ARG A 40 -15.27 62.71 61.04
CA ARG A 40 -15.70 63.06 62.39
C ARG A 40 -14.57 63.67 63.22
N GLU A 41 -13.34 63.20 63.05
CA GLU A 41 -12.15 63.74 63.70
C GLU A 41 -11.78 65.13 63.16
N GLN A 42 -11.80 65.30 61.83
CA GLN A 42 -11.57 66.57 61.13
C GLN A 42 -12.64 67.61 61.52
N GLY A 43 -13.92 67.21 61.54
CA GLY A 43 -15.02 68.10 61.91
C GLY A 43 -14.95 68.60 63.36
N LYS A 44 -14.47 67.78 64.31
CA LYS A 44 -14.20 68.25 65.69
C LYS A 44 -13.10 69.30 65.77
N ARG A 45 -12.23 69.35 64.76
CA ARG A 45 -11.08 70.26 64.68
C ARG A 45 -11.36 71.46 63.76
N ASN A 46 -12.59 71.59 63.23
CA ASN A 46 -12.96 72.58 62.21
C ASN A 46 -11.99 72.59 61.01
N LEU A 47 -11.65 71.39 60.55
CA LEU A 47 -10.87 71.16 59.34
C LEU A 47 -11.78 70.54 58.27
N PRO A 48 -11.67 70.95 56.99
CA PRO A 48 -10.91 72.12 56.51
C PRO A 48 -11.54 73.45 56.97
N SER A 49 -10.78 74.54 56.87
CA SER A 49 -11.29 75.90 57.16
C SER A 49 -12.52 76.20 56.30
N LEU A 50 -13.49 76.96 56.84
CA LEU A 50 -14.72 77.34 56.14
C LEU A 50 -14.45 78.14 54.83
N ASP A 51 -13.30 78.80 54.75
CA ASP A 51 -12.86 79.55 53.57
C ASP A 51 -11.96 78.74 52.62
N SER A 52 -11.68 77.48 52.94
CA SER A 52 -10.81 76.62 52.12
C SER A 52 -11.47 76.32 50.78
N ARG A 53 -10.71 76.52 49.70
CA ARG A 53 -11.10 76.17 48.32
C ARG A 53 -10.26 75.03 47.73
N GLU A 54 -9.25 74.59 48.46
CA GLU A 54 -8.37 73.51 48.06
C GLU A 54 -8.77 72.21 48.79
N LEU A 55 -8.51 71.09 48.13
CA LEU A 55 -8.74 69.77 48.70
C LEU A 55 -7.80 69.54 49.87
N ASP A 56 -8.36 69.08 50.98
CA ASP A 56 -7.59 68.67 52.14
C ASP A 56 -6.81 67.37 51.88
N ALA A 57 -5.91 66.99 52.79
CA ALA A 57 -5.09 65.79 52.63
C ALA A 57 -5.91 64.49 52.54
N VAL A 58 -7.11 64.43 53.14
CA VAL A 58 -8.01 63.27 53.08
C VAL A 58 -8.72 63.23 51.73
N GLU A 59 -9.19 64.38 51.25
CA GLU A 59 -9.84 64.55 49.96
C GLU A 59 -8.87 64.23 48.81
N GLN A 60 -7.61 64.69 48.89
CA GLN A 60 -6.57 64.32 47.94
C GLN A 60 -6.27 62.81 47.95
N GLU A 61 -6.25 62.18 49.12
CA GLU A 61 -6.05 60.73 49.23
C GLU A 61 -7.21 59.94 48.60
N ILE A 62 -8.46 60.42 48.76
CA ILE A 62 -9.64 59.84 48.11
C ILE A 62 -9.52 59.94 46.58
N VAL A 63 -9.15 61.11 46.06
CA VAL A 63 -8.95 61.33 44.62
C VAL A 63 -7.86 60.40 44.08
N ASN A 64 -6.70 60.35 44.74
CA ASN A 64 -5.58 59.50 44.33
C ASN A 64 -5.95 58.01 44.31
N GLU A 65 -6.75 57.55 45.29
CA GLU A 65 -7.19 56.15 45.33
C GLU A 65 -8.14 55.81 44.18
N ILE A 66 -9.06 56.72 43.84
CA ILE A 66 -9.99 56.57 42.71
C ILE A 66 -9.22 56.59 41.38
N GLU A 67 -8.29 57.52 41.21
CA GLU A 67 -7.45 57.64 40.01
C GLU A 67 -6.55 56.40 39.83
N SER A 68 -5.95 55.91 40.92
CA SER A 68 -5.15 54.69 40.94
C SER A 68 -5.97 53.48 40.50
N GLU A 69 -7.18 53.30 41.05
CA GLU A 69 -8.06 52.21 40.63
C GLU A 69 -8.49 52.36 39.16
N GLY A 70 -8.80 53.59 38.71
CA GLY A 70 -9.08 53.89 37.31
C GLY A 70 -7.93 53.48 36.39
N GLY A 71 -6.68 53.81 36.76
CA GLY A 71 -5.48 53.40 36.03
C GLY A 71 -5.29 51.88 35.98
N VAL A 72 -5.54 51.18 37.09
CA VAL A 72 -5.49 49.70 37.13
C VAL A 72 -6.51 49.08 36.18
N GLN A 73 -7.75 49.56 36.17
CA GLN A 73 -8.80 49.03 35.30
C GLN A 73 -8.53 49.36 33.82
N TYR A 74 -7.99 50.54 33.53
CA TYR A 74 -7.59 50.92 32.18
C TYR A 74 -6.45 50.04 31.63
N ASN A 75 -5.42 49.77 32.44
CA ASN A 75 -4.33 48.88 32.04
C ASN A 75 -4.81 47.45 31.77
N LYS A 76 -5.72 46.92 32.61
CA LYS A 76 -6.35 45.61 32.36
C LYS A 76 -7.11 45.57 31.04
N TYR A 77 -7.80 46.65 30.68
CA TYR A 77 -8.47 46.76 29.40
C TYR A 77 -7.49 46.70 28.22
N LEU A 78 -6.38 47.44 28.30
CA LEU A 78 -5.34 47.40 27.26
C LEU A 78 -4.71 46.01 27.13
N ASP A 79 -4.44 45.33 28.25
CA ASP A 79 -3.93 43.95 28.25
C ASP A 79 -4.91 42.97 27.62
N HIS A 80 -6.20 43.11 27.90
CA HIS A 80 -7.25 42.31 27.26
C HIS A 80 -7.30 42.57 25.76
N GLN A 81 -7.27 43.84 25.32
CA GLN A 81 -7.28 44.20 23.90
C GLN A 81 -6.09 43.58 23.16
N LYS A 82 -4.90 43.67 23.75
CA LYS A 82 -3.68 43.05 23.20
C LYS A 82 -3.83 41.53 23.13
N THR A 83 -4.29 40.89 24.20
CA THR A 83 -4.52 39.44 24.23
C THR A 83 -5.51 38.99 23.15
N TYR A 84 -6.59 39.75 22.91
CA TYR A 84 -7.54 39.46 21.84
C TYR A 84 -6.92 39.60 20.45
N SER A 85 -6.14 40.65 20.23
CA SER A 85 -5.40 40.85 18.97
C SER A 85 -4.41 39.71 18.70
N ASP A 86 -3.62 39.34 19.71
CA ASP A 86 -2.65 38.24 19.62
C ASP A 86 -3.36 36.91 19.32
N ARG A 87 -4.50 36.65 19.97
CA ARG A 87 -5.33 35.46 19.69
C ARG A 87 -5.89 35.45 18.27
N LEU A 88 -6.43 36.57 17.79
CA LEU A 88 -6.95 36.70 16.43
C LEU A 88 -5.86 36.45 15.39
N ASN A 89 -4.67 37.01 15.60
CA ASN A 89 -3.53 36.80 14.71
C ASN A 89 -3.02 35.35 14.77
N SER A 90 -2.94 34.76 15.97
CA SER A 90 -2.52 33.36 16.15
C SER A 90 -3.48 32.34 15.57
N ALA A 91 -4.77 32.68 15.47
CA ALA A 91 -5.79 31.82 14.87
C ALA A 91 -5.52 31.58 13.38
N GLY A 92 -4.71 32.44 12.73
CA GLY A 92 -4.19 32.20 11.38
C GLY A 92 -5.27 31.89 10.36
N LEU A 93 -6.47 32.47 10.52
CA LEU A 93 -7.66 32.08 9.77
C LEU A 93 -7.47 32.26 8.26
N GLU A 94 -6.70 33.27 7.86
CA GLU A 94 -6.36 33.53 6.46
C GLU A 94 -5.42 32.45 5.89
N THR A 95 -4.44 32.00 6.68
CA THR A 95 -3.57 30.86 6.32
C THR A 95 -4.40 29.59 6.19
N LEU A 96 -5.26 29.31 7.16
CA LEU A 96 -6.11 28.11 7.16
C LEU A 96 -7.07 28.10 5.95
N ALA A 97 -7.67 29.26 5.63
CA ALA A 97 -8.53 29.39 4.46
C ALA A 97 -7.77 29.14 3.15
N THR A 98 -6.54 29.65 3.05
CA THR A 98 -5.67 29.46 1.89
C THR A 98 -5.23 28.00 1.75
N GLU A 99 -4.89 27.33 2.86
CA GLU A 99 -4.55 25.91 2.88
C GLU A 99 -5.73 25.04 2.46
N ILE A 100 -6.93 25.30 2.98
CA ILE A 100 -8.14 24.57 2.60
C ILE A 100 -8.43 24.72 1.11
N ALA A 101 -8.35 25.95 0.57
CA ALA A 101 -8.55 26.20 -0.85
C ALA A 101 -7.51 25.46 -1.71
N SER A 102 -6.24 25.48 -1.29
CA SER A 102 -5.15 24.78 -1.98
C SER A 102 -5.37 23.26 -1.99
N ILE A 103 -5.70 22.66 -0.85
CA ILE A 103 -5.98 21.23 -0.72
C ILE A 103 -7.19 20.84 -1.58
N ALA A 104 -8.25 21.64 -1.57
CA ALA A 104 -9.43 21.39 -2.39
C ALA A 104 -9.09 21.40 -3.90
N GLN A 105 -8.29 22.37 -4.35
CA GLN A 105 -7.87 22.47 -5.74
C GLN A 105 -6.96 21.31 -6.16
N ASP A 106 -6.01 20.93 -5.30
CA ASP A 106 -5.13 19.79 -5.52
C ASP A 106 -5.91 18.46 -5.55
N ALA A 107 -6.86 18.28 -4.63
CA ALA A 107 -7.74 17.12 -4.60
C ALA A 107 -8.57 17.00 -5.88
N ALA A 108 -9.16 18.10 -6.37
CA ALA A 108 -9.92 18.13 -7.61
C ALA A 108 -9.04 17.75 -8.81
N THR A 109 -7.84 18.34 -8.90
CA THR A 109 -6.89 18.07 -9.99
C THR A 109 -6.39 16.62 -9.98
N LYS A 110 -6.09 16.09 -8.78
CA LYS A 110 -5.69 14.69 -8.60
C LYS A 110 -6.80 13.73 -8.98
N PHE A 111 -8.04 14.05 -8.61
CA PHE A 111 -9.21 13.24 -8.96
C PHE A 111 -9.42 13.19 -10.48
N GLU A 112 -9.38 14.34 -11.16
CA GLU A 112 -9.50 14.41 -12.62
C GLU A 112 -8.38 13.60 -13.30
N THR A 113 -7.14 13.77 -12.85
CA THR A 113 -5.99 13.05 -13.40
C THR A 113 -6.14 11.54 -13.23
N ARG A 114 -6.51 11.08 -12.03
CA ARG A 114 -6.71 9.64 -11.76
C ARG A 114 -7.86 9.06 -12.57
N THR A 115 -8.97 9.79 -12.70
CA THR A 115 -10.10 9.37 -13.55
C THR A 115 -9.68 9.24 -15.00
N ARG A 116 -8.91 10.21 -15.53
CA ARG A 116 -8.41 10.16 -16.91
C ARG A 116 -7.48 8.97 -17.15
N VAL A 117 -6.51 8.75 -16.25
CA VAL A 117 -5.59 7.61 -16.35
C VAL A 117 -6.34 6.29 -16.26
N GLY A 118 -7.18 6.11 -15.24
CA GLY A 118 -7.95 4.87 -15.05
C GLY A 118 -8.91 4.59 -16.21
N THR A 119 -9.49 5.64 -16.80
CA THR A 119 -10.31 5.50 -18.02
C THR A 119 -9.46 5.04 -19.21
N GLY A 120 -8.27 5.60 -19.39
CA GLY A 120 -7.32 5.17 -20.41
C GLY A 120 -6.92 3.71 -20.27
N ASP A 121 -6.55 3.29 -19.05
CA ASP A 121 -6.17 1.91 -18.73
C ASP A 121 -7.34 0.95 -19.01
N LEU A 122 -8.56 1.33 -18.63
CA LEU A 122 -9.76 0.52 -18.90
C LEU A 122 -10.01 0.35 -20.41
N TYR A 123 -9.85 1.43 -21.20
CA TYR A 123 -10.00 1.34 -22.65
C TYR A 123 -8.89 0.49 -23.30
N ALA A 124 -7.66 0.58 -22.81
CA ALA A 124 -6.56 -0.26 -23.27
C ALA A 124 -6.83 -1.74 -22.98
N ALA A 125 -7.22 -2.08 -21.75
CA ALA A 125 -7.58 -3.44 -21.36
C ALA A 125 -8.79 -3.97 -22.16
N LYS A 126 -9.82 -3.14 -22.36
CA LYS A 126 -10.97 -3.49 -23.20
C LYS A 126 -10.55 -3.80 -24.63
N ARG A 127 -9.65 -2.98 -25.19
CA ARG A 127 -9.14 -3.18 -26.55
C ARG A 127 -8.35 -4.46 -26.67
N GLU A 128 -7.47 -4.76 -25.71
CA GLU A 128 -6.68 -5.99 -25.68
C GLU A 128 -7.57 -7.23 -25.63
N VAL A 129 -8.58 -7.24 -24.75
CA VAL A 129 -9.56 -8.34 -24.66
C VAL A 129 -10.29 -8.51 -25.99
N HIS A 130 -10.74 -7.41 -26.59
CA HIS A 130 -11.47 -7.46 -27.85
C HIS A 130 -10.61 -7.97 -29.02
N GLU A 131 -9.38 -7.46 -29.15
CA GLU A 131 -8.43 -7.91 -30.18
C GLU A 131 -8.08 -9.38 -30.00
N THR A 132 -7.81 -9.82 -28.77
CA THR A 132 -7.50 -11.23 -28.45
C THR A 132 -8.70 -12.15 -28.72
N GLU A 133 -9.91 -11.73 -28.37
CA GLU A 133 -11.13 -12.49 -28.64
C GLU A 133 -11.38 -12.62 -30.14
N GLN A 134 -11.24 -11.52 -30.90
CA GLN A 134 -11.36 -11.55 -32.35
C GLN A 134 -10.31 -12.48 -32.98
N GLU A 135 -9.05 -12.43 -32.51
CA GLU A 135 -8.00 -13.31 -33.00
C GLU A 135 -8.32 -14.77 -32.69
N LEU A 136 -8.78 -15.08 -31.47
CA LEU A 136 -9.21 -16.42 -31.08
C LEU A 136 -10.36 -16.93 -31.97
N GLN A 137 -11.35 -16.10 -32.24
CA GLN A 137 -12.47 -16.45 -33.12
C GLN A 137 -11.99 -16.70 -34.56
N ARG A 138 -11.11 -15.84 -35.11
CA ARG A 138 -10.50 -16.05 -36.43
C ARG A 138 -9.67 -17.32 -36.47
N PHE A 139 -8.89 -17.61 -35.43
CA PHE A 139 -8.11 -18.84 -35.31
C PHE A 139 -9.03 -20.07 -35.29
N LYS A 140 -10.11 -20.03 -34.50
CA LYS A 140 -11.13 -21.07 -34.45
C LYS A 140 -11.80 -21.30 -35.79
N GLN A 141 -12.21 -20.24 -36.50
CA GLN A 141 -12.84 -20.35 -37.83
C GLN A 141 -11.88 -20.93 -38.87
N ARG A 142 -10.64 -20.41 -38.95
CA ARG A 142 -9.60 -20.91 -39.88
C ARG A 142 -9.28 -22.39 -39.66
N ASN A 143 -9.31 -22.85 -38.41
CA ASN A 143 -9.03 -24.23 -38.06
C ASN A 143 -10.30 -25.08 -37.85
N GLY A 144 -11.50 -24.51 -38.06
CA GLY A 144 -12.81 -25.07 -37.70
C GLY A 144 -12.83 -25.79 -36.36
N LEU A 145 -12.46 -25.06 -35.30
CA LEU A 145 -12.46 -25.51 -33.91
C LEU A 145 -13.60 -24.83 -33.15
N GLU A 146 -14.48 -25.61 -32.51
CA GLU A 146 -15.53 -25.05 -31.64
C GLU A 146 -15.12 -25.09 -30.15
N ARG A 147 -14.33 -26.11 -29.80
CA ARG A 147 -13.83 -26.38 -28.45
C ARG A 147 -12.88 -25.31 -27.89
N PRO A 148 -12.73 -25.20 -26.55
CA PRO A 148 -11.69 -24.41 -25.91
C PRO A 148 -10.28 -25.00 -26.14
N ALA A 149 -9.25 -24.23 -25.83
CA ALA A 149 -7.87 -24.71 -25.84
C ALA A 149 -7.70 -25.85 -24.82
N TRP A 150 -6.98 -26.89 -25.21
CA TRP A 150 -6.60 -27.94 -24.29
C TRP A 150 -5.53 -27.45 -23.32
N ASN A 151 -5.67 -27.81 -22.05
CA ASN A 151 -4.63 -27.55 -21.06
C ASN A 151 -3.35 -28.28 -21.48
N GLN A 152 -2.27 -27.52 -21.64
CA GLN A 152 -0.99 -28.10 -21.99
C GLN A 152 -0.46 -28.91 -20.81
N VAL A 153 -0.03 -30.14 -21.07
CA VAL A 153 0.67 -30.95 -20.07
C VAL A 153 1.98 -30.23 -19.71
N PRO A 154 2.28 -30.00 -18.42
CA PRO A 154 3.48 -29.27 -18.04
C PRO A 154 4.72 -30.04 -18.49
N ARG A 155 5.71 -29.32 -19.03
CA ARG A 155 6.93 -29.92 -19.63
C ARG A 155 7.67 -30.86 -18.68
N ILE A 156 7.65 -30.56 -17.38
CA ILE A 156 8.28 -31.40 -16.35
C ILE A 156 7.69 -32.82 -16.32
N ARG A 157 6.37 -32.96 -16.57
CA ARG A 157 5.72 -34.28 -16.60
C ARG A 157 6.19 -35.08 -17.81
N ILE A 158 6.36 -34.43 -18.96
CA ILE A 158 6.85 -35.07 -20.19
C ILE A 158 8.31 -35.53 -20.00
N VAL A 159 9.17 -34.65 -19.50
CA VAL A 159 10.58 -34.97 -19.24
C VAL A 159 10.71 -36.07 -18.19
N GLY A 160 9.90 -36.03 -17.12
CA GLY A 160 9.89 -37.06 -16.09
C GLY A 160 9.50 -38.43 -16.65
N VAL A 161 8.48 -38.52 -17.50
CA VAL A 161 8.09 -39.77 -18.16
C VAL A 161 9.20 -40.28 -19.09
N LEU A 162 9.83 -39.40 -19.89
CA LEU A 162 10.95 -39.80 -20.76
C LEU A 162 12.13 -40.35 -19.95
N PHE A 163 12.45 -39.71 -18.83
CA PHE A 163 13.52 -40.18 -17.93
C PHE A 163 13.19 -41.54 -17.31
N LEU A 164 11.93 -41.76 -16.90
CA LEU A 164 11.49 -43.06 -16.38
C LEU A 164 11.59 -44.16 -17.44
N ILE A 165 11.18 -43.88 -18.68
CA ILE A 165 11.33 -44.82 -19.80
C ILE A 165 12.81 -45.13 -20.05
N LEU A 166 13.66 -44.09 -20.09
CA LEU A 166 15.10 -44.26 -20.27
C LEU A 166 15.73 -45.12 -19.18
N ALA A 167 15.38 -44.89 -17.91
CA ALA A 167 15.86 -45.67 -16.79
C ALA A 167 15.41 -47.14 -16.89
N PHE A 168 14.14 -47.37 -17.25
CA PHE A 168 13.61 -48.71 -17.42
C PHE A 168 14.27 -49.47 -18.58
N GLU A 169 14.43 -48.83 -19.74
CA GLU A 169 15.15 -49.42 -20.88
C GLU A 169 16.61 -49.71 -20.54
N THR A 170 17.28 -48.80 -19.83
CA THR A 170 18.68 -49.01 -19.42
C THR A 170 18.81 -50.25 -18.54
N VAL A 171 17.88 -50.46 -17.60
CA VAL A 171 17.89 -51.65 -16.73
C VAL A 171 17.64 -52.93 -17.52
N LEU A 172 16.62 -52.95 -18.38
CA LEU A 172 16.28 -54.12 -19.19
C LEU A 172 17.37 -54.46 -20.21
N ASN A 173 17.83 -53.48 -20.97
CA ASN A 173 18.88 -53.65 -21.97
C ASN A 173 20.22 -53.98 -21.29
N GLY A 174 20.53 -53.37 -20.15
CA GLY A 174 21.78 -53.60 -19.42
C GLY A 174 21.86 -55.00 -18.82
N ALA A 175 20.74 -55.51 -18.29
CA ALA A 175 20.67 -56.90 -17.83
C ALA A 175 20.94 -57.88 -18.98
N PHE A 176 20.36 -57.64 -20.15
CA PHE A 176 20.56 -58.49 -21.32
C PHE A 176 21.99 -58.40 -21.89
N LEU A 177 22.52 -57.20 -22.06
CA LEU A 177 23.86 -56.95 -22.62
C LEU A 177 25.01 -57.32 -21.67
N SER A 178 24.73 -57.41 -20.37
CA SER A 178 25.72 -57.90 -19.39
C SER A 178 26.07 -59.38 -19.58
N VAL A 179 25.18 -60.16 -20.21
CA VAL A 179 25.40 -61.58 -20.54
C VAL A 179 26.27 -61.66 -21.80
N GLY A 180 27.59 -61.66 -21.61
CA GLY A 180 28.58 -61.77 -22.70
C GLY A 180 29.61 -60.63 -22.76
N ASN A 181 29.50 -59.61 -21.91
CA ASN A 181 30.46 -58.50 -21.86
C ASN A 181 31.64 -58.80 -20.91
N ILE A 182 32.87 -58.54 -21.37
CA ILE A 182 34.13 -58.76 -20.62
C ILE A 182 34.16 -57.93 -19.31
N PHE A 183 33.50 -56.77 -19.29
CA PHE A 183 33.38 -55.90 -18.11
C PHE A 183 32.14 -56.20 -17.24
N GLY A 184 31.44 -57.31 -17.50
CA GLY A 184 30.28 -57.75 -16.74
C GLY A 184 29.16 -56.70 -16.70
N LEU A 185 28.57 -56.51 -15.52
CA LEU A 185 27.42 -55.62 -15.33
C LEU A 185 27.74 -54.15 -15.65
N VAL A 186 28.95 -53.67 -15.33
CA VAL A 186 29.35 -52.28 -15.57
C VAL A 186 29.44 -51.99 -17.07
N GLY A 187 30.02 -52.91 -17.84
CA GLY A 187 30.07 -52.85 -19.30
C GLY A 187 28.67 -52.82 -19.93
N GLY A 188 27.83 -53.80 -19.55
CA GLY A 188 26.47 -53.93 -20.08
C GLY A 188 25.58 -52.71 -19.78
N VAL A 189 25.67 -52.12 -18.59
CA VAL A 189 24.91 -50.89 -18.25
C VAL A 189 25.39 -49.70 -19.09
N SER A 190 26.69 -49.55 -19.31
CA SER A 190 27.24 -48.43 -20.09
C SER A 190 26.78 -48.46 -21.56
N GLU A 191 26.77 -49.65 -22.17
CA GLU A 191 26.25 -49.87 -23.53
C GLU A 191 24.73 -49.67 -23.58
N ALA A 192 24.01 -50.14 -22.56
CA ALA A 192 22.56 -50.01 -22.47
C ALA A 192 22.09 -48.56 -22.37
N ILE A 193 22.82 -47.67 -21.69
CA ILE A 193 22.49 -46.24 -21.63
C ILE A 193 22.52 -45.63 -23.03
N ILE A 194 23.51 -45.98 -23.86
CA ILE A 194 23.64 -45.44 -25.22
C ILE A 194 22.49 -45.92 -26.10
N ILE A 195 22.17 -47.22 -26.04
CA ILE A 195 21.09 -47.83 -26.83
C ILE A 195 19.72 -47.30 -26.38
N ALA A 196 19.46 -47.23 -25.08
CA ALA A 196 18.24 -46.66 -24.52
C ALA A 196 18.10 -45.17 -24.86
N GLY A 197 19.19 -44.41 -24.78
CA GLY A 197 19.23 -43.00 -25.17
C GLY A 197 18.87 -42.80 -26.64
N LEU A 198 19.39 -43.65 -27.53
CA LEU A 198 19.07 -43.61 -28.95
C LEU A 198 17.61 -43.99 -29.22
N ASN A 199 17.08 -45.02 -28.57
CA ASN A 199 15.69 -45.44 -28.75
C ASN A 199 14.68 -44.40 -28.25
N VAL A 200 14.84 -43.93 -27.00
CA VAL A 200 14.02 -42.85 -26.43
C VAL A 200 14.17 -41.56 -27.25
N GLY A 201 15.39 -41.24 -27.70
CA GLY A 201 15.67 -40.07 -28.52
C GLY A 201 14.93 -40.09 -29.86
N ILE A 202 15.01 -41.21 -30.59
CA ILE A 202 14.27 -41.38 -31.85
C ILE A 202 12.76 -41.32 -31.59
N GLY A 203 12.26 -41.99 -30.56
CA GLY A 203 10.85 -41.95 -30.16
C GLY A 203 10.37 -40.53 -29.85
N TRP A 204 11.20 -39.73 -29.16
CA TRP A 204 10.91 -38.33 -28.87
C TRP A 204 10.86 -37.46 -30.14
N ILE A 205 11.83 -37.61 -31.05
CA ILE A 205 11.86 -36.87 -32.33
C ILE A 205 10.61 -37.19 -33.16
N VAL A 206 10.27 -38.48 -33.25
CA VAL A 206 9.11 -38.97 -34.02
C VAL A 206 7.79 -38.49 -33.38
N GLY A 207 7.71 -38.50 -32.05
CA GLY A 207 6.59 -37.95 -31.29
C GLY A 207 6.42 -36.43 -31.45
N TRP A 208 7.52 -35.68 -31.45
CA TRP A 208 7.50 -34.21 -31.56
C TRP A 208 7.19 -33.72 -32.98
N GLY A 209 7.69 -34.42 -34.00
CA GLY A 209 7.49 -34.09 -35.41
C GLY A 209 6.34 -34.84 -36.08
N PRO A 210 6.59 -35.98 -36.76
CA PRO A 210 5.62 -36.71 -37.56
C PRO A 210 4.27 -36.98 -36.88
N LEU A 211 4.27 -37.50 -35.64
CA LEU A 211 3.02 -37.85 -34.95
C LEU A 211 2.15 -36.62 -34.67
N ARG A 212 2.75 -35.45 -34.44
CA ARG A 212 2.01 -34.21 -34.23
C ARG A 212 1.23 -33.80 -35.46
N TRP A 213 1.76 -34.08 -36.65
CA TRP A 213 1.13 -33.70 -37.91
C TRP A 213 -0.02 -34.62 -38.32
N ILE A 214 -0.12 -35.84 -37.78
CA ILE A 214 -1.24 -36.77 -38.04
C ILE A 214 -2.58 -36.17 -37.60
N CYS A 215 -2.57 -35.36 -36.55
CA CYS A 215 -3.76 -34.68 -36.02
C CYS A 215 -4.01 -33.30 -36.66
N HIS A 216 -3.25 -32.92 -37.69
CA HIS A 216 -3.40 -31.62 -38.35
C HIS A 216 -4.63 -31.58 -39.27
N ARG A 217 -5.31 -30.42 -39.37
CA ARG A 217 -6.47 -30.23 -40.25
C ARG A 217 -6.11 -30.29 -41.73
N ASN A 218 -5.00 -29.66 -42.11
CA ASN A 218 -4.50 -29.67 -43.49
C ASN A 218 -4.12 -31.09 -43.91
N VAL A 219 -4.82 -31.61 -44.91
CA VAL A 219 -4.59 -32.93 -45.52
C VAL A 219 -3.13 -33.19 -45.92
N PRO A 220 -2.38 -32.28 -46.56
CA PRO A 220 -0.99 -32.57 -46.95
C PRO A 220 -0.07 -32.76 -45.74
N LEU A 221 -0.25 -31.97 -44.67
CA LEU A 221 0.53 -32.13 -43.44
C LEU A 221 0.17 -33.44 -42.73
N LYS A 222 -1.11 -33.81 -42.75
CA LYS A 222 -1.58 -35.09 -42.23
C LYS A 222 -0.94 -36.29 -42.96
N LEU A 223 -0.86 -36.22 -44.28
CA LEU A 223 -0.20 -37.24 -45.09
C LEU A 223 1.30 -37.32 -44.81
N ALA A 224 1.99 -36.17 -44.66
CA ALA A 224 3.40 -36.14 -44.28
C ALA A 224 3.66 -36.75 -42.89
N GLY A 225 2.77 -36.49 -41.93
CA GLY A 225 2.83 -37.13 -40.61
C GLY A 225 2.64 -38.65 -40.69
N LEU A 226 1.67 -39.10 -41.49
CA LEU A 226 1.40 -40.53 -41.71
C LEU A 226 2.58 -41.23 -42.40
N SER A 227 3.18 -40.61 -43.42
CA SER A 227 4.37 -41.17 -44.08
C SER A 227 5.55 -41.24 -43.13
N GLY A 228 5.75 -40.22 -42.28
CA GLY A 228 6.81 -40.26 -41.26
C GLY A 228 6.61 -41.38 -40.24
N LEU A 229 5.36 -41.62 -39.81
CA LEU A 229 5.03 -42.77 -38.95
C LEU A 229 5.30 -44.11 -39.66
N LEU A 230 4.92 -44.24 -40.93
CA LEU A 230 5.18 -45.44 -41.72
C LEU A 230 6.69 -45.73 -41.81
N VAL A 231 7.49 -44.71 -42.12
CA VAL A 231 8.96 -44.83 -42.19
C VAL A 231 9.53 -45.28 -40.85
N TYR A 232 9.09 -44.69 -39.74
CA TYR A 232 9.53 -45.10 -38.41
C TYR A 232 9.23 -46.57 -38.11
N LEU A 233 8.01 -47.04 -38.42
CA LEU A 233 7.63 -48.45 -38.23
C LEU A 233 8.47 -49.39 -39.09
N VAL A 234 8.66 -49.05 -40.38
CA VAL A 234 9.47 -49.87 -41.30
C VAL A 234 10.92 -49.95 -40.83
N LEU A 235 11.51 -48.83 -40.39
CA LEU A 235 12.87 -48.81 -39.84
C LEU A 235 12.97 -49.64 -38.57
N GLY A 236 12.00 -49.50 -37.65
CA GLY A 236 11.97 -50.28 -36.40
C GLY A 236 11.88 -51.78 -36.66
N VAL A 237 10.98 -52.22 -37.55
CA VAL A 237 10.83 -53.63 -37.93
C VAL A 237 12.11 -54.13 -38.60
N THR A 238 12.64 -53.40 -39.58
CA THR A 238 13.88 -53.77 -40.29
C THR A 238 15.07 -53.88 -39.35
N PHE A 239 15.22 -52.93 -38.42
CA PHE A 239 16.28 -52.96 -37.41
C PHE A 239 16.17 -54.19 -36.50
N ASN A 240 14.97 -54.47 -35.97
CA ASN A 240 14.75 -55.62 -35.09
C ASN A 240 14.98 -56.96 -35.83
N LEU A 241 14.51 -57.08 -37.08
CA LEU A 241 14.80 -58.26 -37.91
C LEU A 241 16.31 -58.40 -38.17
N GLY A 242 17.00 -57.30 -38.45
CA GLY A 242 18.45 -57.28 -38.64
C GLY A 242 19.21 -57.78 -37.41
N VAL A 243 18.84 -57.29 -36.21
CA VAL A 243 19.42 -57.75 -34.94
C VAL A 243 19.14 -59.23 -34.69
N ALA A 244 17.92 -59.70 -34.97
CA ALA A 244 17.57 -61.10 -34.83
C ALA A 244 18.41 -62.01 -35.76
N HIS A 245 18.56 -61.62 -37.03
CA HIS A 245 19.41 -62.35 -37.98
C HIS A 245 20.89 -62.33 -37.59
N TYR A 246 21.40 -61.19 -37.13
CA TYR A 246 22.78 -61.06 -36.65
C TYR A 246 23.05 -62.00 -35.46
N ARG A 247 22.11 -62.06 -34.52
CA ARG A 247 22.21 -62.96 -33.37
C ARG A 247 22.23 -64.44 -33.79
N VAL A 248 21.34 -64.85 -34.69
CA VAL A 248 21.31 -66.23 -35.19
C VAL A 248 22.62 -66.58 -35.91
N ALA A 249 23.17 -65.66 -36.71
CA ALA A 249 24.43 -65.89 -37.42
C ALA A 249 25.61 -66.13 -36.46
N LEU A 250 25.69 -65.36 -35.37
CA LEU A 250 26.70 -65.53 -34.30
C LEU A 250 26.55 -66.86 -33.54
N GLU A 251 25.33 -67.38 -33.42
CA GLU A 251 25.09 -68.68 -32.77
C GLU A 251 25.47 -69.88 -33.66
N THR A 252 25.52 -69.71 -34.99
CA THR A 252 25.82 -70.78 -35.96
C THR A 252 27.28 -70.90 -36.41
N GLU A 253 28.11 -69.85 -36.28
CA GLU A 253 29.58 -69.95 -36.52
C GLU A 253 30.35 -69.55 -35.25
N PRO A 254 30.72 -70.52 -34.39
CA PRO A 254 31.58 -70.25 -33.25
C PRO A 254 33.03 -70.23 -33.74
N PHE A 255 33.57 -69.04 -33.99
CA PHE A 255 35.02 -68.83 -33.98
C PHE A 255 35.41 -68.11 -32.68
#